data_AF-A0A0V0H0L0-F1
#
_entry.id   AF-A0A0V0H0L0-F1
#
_cell.length_a   1.000
_cell.length_b   1.000
_cell.length_c   1.000
_cell.angle_alpha   90.00
_cell.angle_beta   90.00
_cell.angle_gamma   90.00
#
_symmetry.space_group_name_H-M   'P 1'
#
loop_
_entity.id
_entity.type
_entity.pdbx_description
1 polymer ?
#
loop_
_entity_poly.entity_id
_entity_poly.type
_entity_poly.pdbx_seq_one_letter_code
_entity_poly.pdbx_strand_id
1 'polypeptide(L)'
;MVPVQQIVSFNLKHNAEPDAVDLLIEVEDLDLLLEHVDSSNCKRTCSYLTSFAKYLPWPDDILVLDYAYTIYMMFEEYPLALVTALALDNMESIKKVFTSCDDNLQKRQLCYILARHGQTFDLDEKLCASDEDREALQEIVNNVKLSEGYLALARDIEV
;
A
#
# COMPACT_ATOMS: atom_id res chain seq x y z
N MET A 1 -31.45 -5.83 0.72
CA MET A 1 -30.01 -5.82 1.02
C MET A 1 -29.42 -7.21 1.33
N VAL A 2 -30.12 -8.07 2.10
CA VAL A 2 -29.68 -9.46 2.42
C VAL A 2 -29.14 -10.32 1.24
N PRO A 3 -29.68 -10.26 0.01
CA PRO A 3 -29.15 -11.10 -1.08
C PRO A 3 -27.75 -10.67 -1.54
N VAL A 4 -27.43 -9.38 -1.51
CA VAL A 4 -26.15 -8.85 -2.02
C VAL A 4 -24.99 -9.32 -1.15
N GLN A 5 -25.11 -9.18 0.18
CA GLN A 5 -24.11 -9.65 1.14
C GLN A 5 -23.83 -11.16 1.00
N GLN A 6 -24.87 -11.97 0.75
CA GLN A 6 -24.70 -13.41 0.54
C GLN A 6 -23.91 -13.73 -0.73
N ILE A 7 -24.17 -13.00 -1.82
CA ILE A 7 -23.47 -13.16 -3.10
C ILE A 7 -22.01 -12.73 -2.95
N VAL A 8 -21.74 -11.58 -2.32
CA VAL A 8 -20.38 -11.08 -2.07
C VAL A 8 -19.58 -12.07 -1.23
N SER A 9 -20.14 -12.56 -0.13
CA SER A 9 -19.49 -13.56 0.71
C SER A 9 -19.23 -14.87 -0.05
N PHE A 10 -20.15 -15.29 -0.92
CA PHE A 10 -19.95 -16.46 -1.77
C PHE A 10 -18.81 -16.25 -2.77
N ASN A 11 -18.79 -15.13 -3.49
CA ASN A 11 -17.78 -14.81 -4.49
C ASN A 11 -16.36 -14.73 -3.88
N LEU A 12 -16.22 -14.02 -2.76
CA LEU A 12 -14.93 -13.90 -2.06
C LEU A 12 -14.40 -15.25 -1.55
N LYS A 13 -15.27 -16.19 -1.16
CA LYS A 13 -14.87 -17.55 -0.77
C LYS A 13 -14.45 -18.44 -1.94
N HIS A 14 -14.88 -18.11 -3.16
CA HIS A 14 -14.60 -18.89 -4.37
C HIS A 14 -13.59 -18.22 -5.29
N ASN A 15 -12.77 -17.29 -4.77
CA ASN A 15 -11.74 -16.57 -5.54
C ASN A 15 -12.32 -15.77 -6.72
N ALA A 16 -13.55 -15.28 -6.56
CA ALA A 16 -14.21 -14.39 -7.51
C ALA A 16 -14.23 -12.96 -6.94
N GLU A 17 -13.08 -12.48 -6.46
CA GLU A 17 -12.96 -11.12 -5.93
C GLU A 17 -13.37 -10.03 -6.95
N PRO A 18 -13.01 -10.11 -8.24
CA PRO A 18 -13.44 -9.12 -9.23
C PRO A 18 -14.96 -9.01 -9.33
N ASP A 19 -15.67 -10.14 -9.42
CA ASP A 19 -17.13 -10.16 -9.53
C ASP A 19 -17.82 -9.61 -8.27
N ALA A 20 -17.22 -9.83 -7.10
CA ALA A 20 -17.71 -9.25 -5.84
C ALA A 20 -17.52 -7.73 -5.80
N VAL A 21 -16.35 -7.24 -6.22
CA VAL A 21 -16.04 -5.81 -6.27
C VAL A 21 -16.94 -5.09 -7.28
N ASP A 22 -17.07 -5.63 -8.49
CA ASP A 22 -17.91 -5.05 -9.54
C ASP A 22 -19.37 -4.93 -9.07
N LEU A 23 -19.90 -6.00 -8.45
CA LEU A 23 -21.25 -5.97 -7.89
C LEU A 23 -21.40 -4.85 -6.85
N LEU A 24 -20.44 -4.69 -5.94
CA LEU A 24 -20.49 -3.70 -4.87
C LEU A 24 -20.37 -2.26 -5.39
N ILE A 25 -19.61 -2.04 -6.46
CA ILE A 25 -19.52 -0.74 -7.13
C ILE A 25 -20.85 -0.38 -7.79
N GLU A 26 -21.46 -1.33 -8.50
CA GLU A 26 -22.76 -1.11 -9.18
C GLU A 26 -23.91 -0.85 -8.19
N VAL A 27 -23.83 -1.38 -6.97
CA VAL A 27 -24.80 -1.08 -5.90
C VAL A 27 -24.39 0.07 -4.98
N GLU A 28 -23.26 0.73 -5.26
CA GLU A 28 -22.70 1.84 -4.48
C GLU A 28 -22.49 1.53 -2.98
N ASP A 29 -22.09 0.29 -2.65
CA ASP A 29 -21.97 -0.21 -1.27
C ASP A 29 -20.64 -0.93 -1.00
N LEU A 30 -19.54 -0.23 -1.33
CA LEU A 30 -18.17 -0.74 -1.16
C LEU A 30 -17.79 -1.00 0.31
N ASP A 31 -18.47 -0.38 1.28
CA ASP A 31 -18.23 -0.58 2.71
C ASP A 31 -18.37 -2.06 3.13
N LEU A 32 -19.27 -2.81 2.48
CA LEU A 32 -19.45 -4.25 2.71
C LEU A 32 -18.19 -5.07 2.43
N LEU A 33 -17.28 -4.54 1.61
CA LEU A 33 -16.02 -5.22 1.30
C LEU A 33 -15.10 -5.26 2.53
N LEU A 34 -15.14 -4.24 3.39
CA LEU A 34 -14.37 -4.21 4.64
C LEU A 34 -14.80 -5.30 5.64
N GLU A 35 -16.08 -5.71 5.58
CA GLU A 35 -16.64 -6.75 6.46
C GLU A 35 -16.37 -8.18 5.97
N HIS A 36 -16.14 -8.36 4.67
CA HIS A 36 -16.07 -9.69 4.05
C HIS A 36 -14.68 -10.09 3.55
N VAL A 37 -13.76 -9.14 3.44
CA VAL A 37 -12.36 -9.41 3.08
C VAL A 37 -11.65 -10.12 4.25
N ASP A 38 -10.79 -11.07 3.91
CA ASP A 38 -9.92 -11.78 4.83
C ASP A 38 -8.45 -11.70 4.36
N SER A 39 -7.53 -12.24 5.15
CA SER A 39 -6.10 -12.22 4.81
C SER A 39 -5.76 -13.03 3.55
N SER A 40 -6.63 -13.96 3.13
CA SER A 40 -6.40 -14.83 1.97
C SER A 40 -6.80 -14.18 0.65
N ASN A 41 -7.77 -13.27 0.68
CA ASN A 41 -8.28 -12.56 -0.49
C ASN A 41 -7.81 -11.09 -0.55
N CYS A 42 -7.37 -10.48 0.57
CA CYS A 42 -6.90 -9.09 0.65
C CYS A 42 -6.03 -8.65 -0.54
N LYS A 43 -4.95 -9.38 -0.84
CA LYS A 43 -4.02 -9.04 -1.95
C LYS A 43 -4.71 -9.02 -3.31
N ARG A 44 -5.60 -9.98 -3.57
CA ARG A 44 -6.31 -10.10 -4.85
C ARG A 44 -7.35 -9.02 -4.99
N THR A 45 -8.14 -8.80 -3.93
CA THR A 45 -9.16 -7.76 -3.88
C THR A 45 -8.54 -6.36 -4.07
N CYS A 46 -7.50 -6.02 -3.31
CA CYS A 46 -6.85 -4.72 -3.43
C CYS A 46 -6.06 -4.56 -4.74
N SER A 47 -5.45 -5.62 -5.27
CA SER A 47 -4.82 -5.56 -6.61
C SER A 47 -5.86 -5.27 -7.70
N TYR A 48 -7.08 -5.80 -7.54
CA TYR A 48 -8.17 -5.50 -8.46
C TYR A 48 -8.63 -4.04 -8.30
N LEU A 49 -8.92 -3.59 -7.08
CA LEU A 49 -9.32 -2.20 -6.79
C LEU A 49 -8.31 -1.17 -7.33
N THR A 50 -7.01 -1.37 -7.05
CA THR A 50 -5.95 -0.47 -7.52
C THR A 50 -5.77 -0.47 -9.04
N SER A 51 -6.07 -1.58 -9.71
CA SER A 51 -6.05 -1.65 -11.17
C SER A 51 -7.29 -0.99 -11.76
N PHE A 52 -8.45 -1.22 -11.15
CA PHE A 52 -9.75 -0.69 -11.55
C PHE A 52 -9.80 0.83 -11.41
N ALA A 53 -9.24 1.39 -10.34
CA ALA A 53 -9.18 2.83 -10.11
C ALA A 53 -8.56 3.62 -11.29
N LYS A 54 -7.61 3.03 -12.03
CA LYS A 54 -6.99 3.67 -13.21
C LYS A 54 -7.96 3.94 -14.37
N TYR A 55 -9.11 3.27 -14.36
CA TYR A 55 -10.14 3.37 -15.38
C TYR A 55 -11.36 4.18 -14.91
N LEU A 56 -11.36 4.63 -13.66
CA LEU A 56 -12.42 5.44 -13.10
C LEU A 56 -12.15 6.94 -13.31
N PRO A 57 -13.21 7.74 -13.50
CA PRO A 57 -13.07 9.18 -13.47
C PRO A 57 -12.87 9.67 -12.02
N TRP A 58 -12.27 10.83 -11.88
CA TRP A 58 -12.30 11.56 -10.62
C TRP A 58 -13.74 11.95 -10.26
N PRO A 59 -14.19 11.76 -9.00
CA PRO A 59 -13.43 11.40 -7.79
C PRO A 59 -13.43 9.90 -7.41
N ASP A 60 -14.06 9.04 -8.22
CA ASP A 60 -14.29 7.63 -7.88
C ASP A 60 -12.98 6.83 -7.83
N ASP A 61 -12.00 7.22 -8.63
CA ASP A 61 -10.63 6.67 -8.60
C ASP A 61 -9.99 6.80 -7.21
N ILE A 62 -10.06 7.98 -6.61
CA ILE A 62 -9.52 8.27 -5.27
C ILE A 62 -10.28 7.48 -4.21
N LEU A 63 -11.61 7.42 -4.31
CA LEU A 63 -12.44 6.67 -3.36
C LEU A 63 -12.07 5.18 -3.35
N VAL A 64 -11.96 4.56 -4.53
CA VAL A 64 -11.58 3.14 -4.66
C VAL A 64 -10.16 2.89 -4.15
N LEU A 65 -9.22 3.81 -4.41
CA LEU A 65 -7.87 3.72 -3.85
C LEU A 65 -7.84 3.85 -2.32
N ASP A 66 -8.71 4.68 -1.73
CA ASP A 66 -8.80 4.84 -0.28
C ASP A 66 -9.35 3.58 0.41
N TYR A 67 -10.32 2.90 -0.20
CA TYR A 67 -10.75 1.56 0.25
C TYR A 67 -9.60 0.55 0.17
N ALA A 68 -8.87 0.50 -0.95
CA ALA A 68 -7.73 -0.40 -1.09
C ALA A 68 -6.63 -0.14 -0.05
N TYR A 69 -6.35 1.14 0.23
CA TYR A 69 -5.43 1.57 1.28
C TYR A 69 -5.89 1.10 2.67
N THR A 70 -7.17 1.32 2.99
CA THR A 70 -7.75 0.96 4.29
C THR A 70 -7.68 -0.54 4.52
N ILE A 71 -7.99 -1.34 3.50
CA ILE A 71 -7.88 -2.80 3.59
C ILE A 71 -6.44 -3.23 3.79
N TYR A 72 -5.47 -2.69 3.03
CA TYR A 72 -4.07 -3.04 3.24
C TYR A 72 -3.58 -2.68 4.64
N MET A 73 -4.02 -1.56 5.19
CA MET A 73 -3.71 -1.18 6.58
C MET A 73 -4.33 -2.14 7.60
N MET A 74 -5.58 -2.59 7.38
CA MET A 74 -6.24 -3.57 8.27
C MET A 74 -5.52 -4.91 8.34
N PHE A 75 -4.91 -5.34 7.24
CA PHE A 75 -4.16 -6.61 7.15
C PHE A 75 -2.66 -6.44 7.32
N GLU A 76 -2.19 -5.27 7.78
CA GLU A 76 -0.77 -4.97 8.04
C GLU A 76 0.15 -5.15 6.82
N GLU A 77 -0.39 -5.03 5.61
CA GLU A 77 0.37 -5.10 4.36
C GLU A 77 0.97 -3.70 4.04
N TYR A 78 1.82 -3.21 4.94
CA TYR A 78 2.36 -1.84 4.91
C TYR A 78 3.06 -1.44 3.60
N PRO A 79 3.87 -2.28 2.94
CA PRO A 79 4.52 -1.90 1.68
C PRO A 79 3.50 -1.62 0.56
N LEU A 80 2.43 -2.41 0.49
CA LEU A 80 1.36 -2.22 -0.49
C LEU A 80 0.50 -1.01 -0.12
N ALA A 81 0.19 -0.84 1.17
CA ALA A 81 -0.49 0.35 1.67
C ALA A 81 0.29 1.63 1.32
N LEU A 82 1.62 1.63 1.45
CA LEU A 82 2.48 2.76 1.11
C LEU A 82 2.41 3.09 -0.38
N VAL A 83 2.49 2.08 -1.25
CA VAL A 83 2.40 2.29 -2.70
C VAL A 83 1.03 2.87 -3.07
N THR A 84 -0.05 2.38 -2.46
CA THR A 84 -1.39 2.95 -2.66
C THR A 84 -1.49 4.38 -2.13
N ALA A 85 -0.90 4.68 -0.96
CA ALA A 85 -0.87 6.02 -0.39
C ALA A 85 -0.07 7.02 -1.26
N LEU A 86 1.01 6.57 -1.90
CA LEU A 86 1.75 7.35 -2.89
C LEU A 86 0.90 7.62 -4.14
N ALA A 87 0.12 6.65 -4.60
CA ALA A 87 -0.80 6.83 -5.71
C ALA A 87 -1.95 7.81 -5.39
N LEU A 88 -2.38 7.86 -4.12
CA LEU A 88 -3.34 8.85 -3.61
C LEU A 88 -2.75 10.26 -3.44
N ASP A 89 -1.42 10.41 -3.56
CA ASP A 89 -0.67 11.64 -3.27
C ASP A 89 -1.00 12.25 -1.89
N ASN A 90 -1.28 11.38 -0.90
CA ASN A 90 -1.66 11.81 0.44
C ASN A 90 -0.52 11.57 1.46
N MET A 91 0.16 12.66 1.82
CA MET A 91 1.26 12.65 2.78
C MET A 91 0.85 12.20 4.19
N GLU A 92 -0.39 12.45 4.60
CA GLU A 92 -0.88 11.99 5.92
C GLU A 92 -1.01 10.47 5.94
N SER A 93 -1.53 9.87 4.87
CA SER A 93 -1.62 8.41 4.71
C SER A 93 -0.24 7.77 4.72
N ILE A 94 0.74 8.36 4.03
CA ILE A 94 2.14 7.89 4.03
C ILE A 94 2.71 7.90 5.46
N LYS A 95 2.57 9.02 6.19
CA LYS A 95 3.02 9.12 7.59
C LYS A 95 2.33 8.08 8.48
N LYS A 96 1.04 7.84 8.27
CA LYS A 96 0.27 6.84 9.01
C LYS A 96 0.79 5.41 8.78
N VAL A 97 1.13 5.04 7.53
CA VAL A 97 1.76 3.73 7.25
C VAL A 97 3.07 3.59 8.03
N PHE A 98 3.94 4.60 7.95
CA PHE A 98 5.23 4.60 8.63
C PHE A 98 5.12 4.53 10.15
N THR A 99 4.11 5.19 10.72
CA THR A 99 3.85 5.19 12.17
C THR A 99 3.28 3.85 12.64
N SER A 100 2.48 3.18 11.80
CA SER A 100 1.83 1.91 12.16
C SER A 100 2.78 0.72 12.01
N CYS A 101 3.82 0.84 11.19
CA CYS A 101 4.86 -0.17 11.08
C CYS A 101 5.82 -0.08 12.27
N ASP A 102 5.95 -1.15 13.05
CA ASP A 102 6.92 -1.22 14.17
C ASP A 102 8.26 -1.82 13.75
N ASP A 103 8.26 -2.70 12.74
CA ASP A 103 9.46 -3.41 12.29
C ASP A 103 10.43 -2.49 11.55
N ASN A 104 11.64 -2.33 12.09
CA ASN A 104 12.72 -1.54 11.50
C ASN A 104 13.13 -2.07 10.12
N LEU A 105 13.13 -3.38 9.92
CA LEU A 105 13.50 -3.96 8.62
C LEU A 105 12.47 -3.59 7.56
N GLN A 106 11.18 -3.66 7.88
CA GLN A 106 10.13 -3.20 6.99
C GLN A 106 10.22 -1.68 6.75
N LYS A 107 10.50 -0.86 7.77
CA LYS A 107 10.74 0.58 7.58
C LYS A 107 11.85 0.86 6.58
N ARG A 108 12.95 0.10 6.60
CA ARG A 108 14.02 0.22 5.58
C ARG A 108 13.47 -0.06 4.19
N GLN A 109 12.65 -1.11 4.02
CA GLN A 109 12.01 -1.41 2.73
C GLN A 109 11.08 -0.26 2.27
N LEU A 110 10.29 0.30 3.18
CA LEU A 110 9.45 1.46 2.90
C LEU A 110 10.28 2.68 2.47
N CYS A 111 11.41 2.94 3.13
CA CYS A 111 12.34 4.00 2.75
C CYS A 111 12.88 3.82 1.32
N TYR A 112 13.24 2.59 0.93
CA TYR A 112 13.67 2.32 -0.45
C TYR A 112 12.55 2.56 -1.48
N ILE A 113 11.30 2.25 -1.14
CA ILE A 113 10.14 2.53 -2.00
C ILE A 113 9.97 4.05 -2.18
N LEU A 114 10.01 4.80 -1.08
CA LEU A 114 9.93 6.27 -1.11
C LEU A 114 11.07 6.90 -1.92
N ALA A 115 12.30 6.44 -1.67
CA ALA A 115 13.49 6.94 -2.35
C ALA A 115 13.39 6.73 -3.87
N ARG A 116 12.90 5.55 -4.30
CA ARG A 116 12.67 5.26 -5.72
C ARG A 116 11.55 6.11 -6.32
N HIS A 117 10.50 6.41 -5.55
CA HIS A 117 9.43 7.30 -5.99
C HIS A 117 9.92 8.76 -6.12
N GLY A 118 11.00 9.13 -5.44
CA GLY A 118 11.54 10.48 -5.43
C GLY A 118 10.77 11.44 -4.52
N GLN A 119 9.96 10.89 -3.60
CA GLN A 119 9.22 11.69 -2.63
C GLN A 119 10.16 12.16 -1.52
N THR A 120 10.21 13.46 -1.26
CA THR A 120 10.92 14.00 -0.09
C THR A 120 10.13 13.66 1.16
N PHE A 121 10.74 12.89 2.07
CA PHE A 121 10.10 12.47 3.31
C PHE A 121 11.09 12.66 4.47
N ASP A 122 10.74 13.55 5.39
CA ASP A 122 11.54 13.82 6.58
C ASP A 122 11.05 12.91 7.71
N LEU A 123 11.98 12.13 8.26
CA LEU A 123 11.70 11.23 9.38
C LEU A 123 11.79 12.00 10.70
N ASP A 124 10.63 12.25 11.29
CA ASP A 124 10.52 12.85 12.63
C ASP A 124 11.02 11.88 13.72
N GLU A 125 11.48 12.42 14.87
CA GLU A 125 11.92 11.64 16.04
C GLU A 125 10.88 10.63 16.54
N LYS A 126 9.59 10.89 16.32
CA LYS A 126 8.49 10.02 16.74
C LYS A 126 8.34 8.75 15.91
N LEU A 127 8.98 8.68 14.74
CA LEU A 127 8.83 7.58 13.78
C LEU A 127 9.90 6.50 13.95
N CYS A 128 10.94 6.78 14.74
CA CYS A 128 12.10 5.90 14.92
C CYS A 128 12.34 5.60 16.40
N ALA A 129 12.85 4.40 16.70
CA ALA A 129 13.13 3.98 18.07
C ALA A 129 14.43 4.59 18.62
N SER A 130 15.37 4.95 17.75
CA SER A 130 16.67 5.53 18.09
C SER A 130 17.09 6.58 17.06
N ASP A 131 17.98 7.50 17.47
CA ASP A 131 18.55 8.49 16.56
C ASP A 131 19.45 7.84 15.49
N GLU A 132 20.17 6.78 15.83
CA GLU A 132 21.01 6.02 14.88
C GLU A 132 20.15 5.41 13.76
N ASP A 133 19.01 4.82 14.11
CA ASP A 133 18.07 4.28 13.11
C ASP A 133 17.48 5.38 12.24
N ARG A 134 17.16 6.53 12.83
CA ARG A 134 16.61 7.67 12.09
C ARG A 134 17.60 8.17 11.05
N GLU A 135 18.87 8.34 11.41
CA GLU A 135 19.92 8.75 10.48
C GLU A 135 20.09 7.73 9.35
N ALA A 136 20.17 6.44 9.68
CA ALA A 136 20.31 5.37 8.69
C ALA A 136 19.11 5.32 7.71
N LEU A 137 17.88 5.47 8.20
CA LEU A 137 16.69 5.50 7.37
C LEU A 137 16.62 6.77 6.51
N GLN A 138 17.04 7.92 7.04
CA GLN A 138 17.08 9.18 6.30
C GLN A 138 18.10 9.12 5.15
N GLU A 139 19.26 8.48 5.36
CA GLU A 139 20.23 8.20 4.27
C GLU A 139 19.60 7.39 3.13
N ILE A 140 18.77 6.39 3.47
CA ILE A 140 18.08 5.53 2.49
C ILE A 140 17.04 6.33 1.71
N VAL A 141 16.17 7.08 2.39
CA VAL A 141 15.12 7.90 1.74
C VAL A 141 15.75 8.90 0.76
N ASN A 142 16.88 9.50 1.15
CA ASN A 142 17.61 10.47 0.33
C ASN A 142 18.46 9.81 -0.79
N ASN A 143 18.42 8.48 -0.94
CA ASN A 143 19.17 7.74 -1.95
C ASN A 143 20.70 8.02 -1.94
N VAL A 144 21.29 8.29 -0.78
CA VAL A 144 22.70 8.73 -0.66
C VAL A 144 23.67 7.72 -1.29
N LYS A 145 23.44 6.42 -1.07
CA LYS A 145 24.31 5.32 -1.54
C LYS A 145 23.92 4.75 -2.90
N LEU A 146 23.05 5.43 -3.66
CA LEU A 146 22.52 4.92 -4.93
C LEU A 146 23.65 4.66 -5.94
N SER A 147 24.53 5.64 -6.14
CA SER A 147 25.66 5.54 -7.09
C SER A 147 26.65 4.46 -6.69
N GLU A 148 26.98 4.38 -5.40
CA GLU A 148 27.85 3.33 -4.84
C GLU A 148 27.26 1.94 -5.07
N GLY A 149 25.97 1.76 -4.81
CA GLY A 149 25.26 0.49 -5.04
C GLY A 149 25.27 0.05 -6.51
N TYR A 150 25.03 0.97 -7.45
CA TYR A 150 25.11 0.65 -8.88
C TYR A 150 26.53 0.30 -9.33
N LEU A 151 27.55 0.98 -8.81
CA LEU A 151 28.95 0.67 -9.12
C LEU A 151 29.37 -0.69 -8.56
N ALA A 152 28.93 -1.04 -7.36
CA ALA A 152 29.18 -2.36 -6.77
C ALA A 152 28.53 -3.47 -7.61
N LEU A 153 27.25 -3.31 -7.96
CA LEU A 153 26.53 -4.25 -8.81
C LEU A 153 27.20 -4.42 -10.18
N ALA A 154 27.67 -3.33 -10.81
CA ALA A 154 28.36 -3.39 -12.08
C ALA A 154 29.66 -4.23 -11.99
N ARG A 155 30.44 -4.04 -10.92
CA ARG A 155 31.65 -4.86 -10.68
C ARG A 155 31.32 -6.34 -10.48
N ASP A 156 30.25 -6.66 -9.77
CA ASP A 156 29.86 -8.04 -9.49
C ASP A 156 29.34 -8.77 -10.74
N ILE A 157 28.70 -8.06 -11.67
CA ILE A 157 28.22 -8.61 -12.95
C ILE A 157 29.36 -8.83 -13.94
N GLU A 158 30.44 -8.03 -13.86
CA GLU A 158 31.59 -8.14 -14.75
C GLU A 158 32.55 -9.30 -14.41
N VAL A 159 32.38 -9.97 -13.26
CA VAL A 159 33.15 -11.15 -12.81
C VAL A 159 32.50 -12.45 -13.24
#